data_AF-A0A9D1IJ92-F1
#
_entry.id   AF-A0A9D1IJ92-F1
#
_cell.length_a   1.000
_cell.length_b   1.000
_cell.length_c   1.000
_cell.angle_alpha   90.00
_cell.angle_beta   90.00
_cell.angle_gamma   90.00
#
_symmetry.space_group_name_H-M   'P 1'
#
loop_
_entity.id
_entity.type
_entity.pdbx_description
1 polymer ?
#
loop_
_entity_poly.entity_id
_entity_poly.type
_entity_poly.pdbx_seq_one_letter_code
_entity_poly.pdbx_strand_id
1 'polypeptide(L)'
;MSVDRQWLIDALTDALESLSQTVERLEDERLDAEEIMLEDLANVYAKLNFAVNTAETGPAAIDTTDHDELIQWPECMPFDREN
;
A
#
# COMPACT_ATOMS: atom_id res chain seq x y z
N MET A 1 -5.01 -10.99 17.22
CA MET A 1 -4.66 -10.48 15.90
C MET A 1 -4.75 -11.62 14.91
N SER A 2 -5.84 -11.70 14.13
CA SER A 2 -6.00 -12.69 13.07
C SER A 2 -6.17 -11.93 11.77
N VAL A 3 -5.13 -11.99 10.93
CA VAL A 3 -5.11 -11.35 9.61
C VAL A 3 -6.06 -12.07 8.66
N ASP A 4 -6.86 -11.33 7.90
CA ASP A 4 -7.60 -11.87 6.75
C ASP A 4 -6.62 -12.11 5.59
N ARG A 5 -6.34 -13.39 5.35
CA ARG A 5 -5.38 -13.81 4.33
C ARG A 5 -5.82 -13.45 2.91
N GLN A 6 -7.10 -13.66 2.57
CA GLN A 6 -7.56 -13.44 1.21
C GLN A 6 -7.56 -11.94 0.90
N TRP A 7 -8.06 -11.16 1.84
CA TRP A 7 -8.02 -9.71 1.76
C TRP A 7 -6.59 -9.18 1.60
N LEU A 8 -5.65 -9.66 2.41
CA LEU A 8 -4.26 -9.25 2.30
C LEU A 8 -3.65 -9.63 0.94
N ILE A 9 -4.00 -10.79 0.38
CA ILE A 9 -3.58 -11.18 -0.97
C ILE A 9 -4.13 -10.19 -2.00
N ASP A 10 -5.41 -9.84 -1.91
CA ASP A 10 -6.06 -8.94 -2.88
C ASP A 10 -5.45 -7.54 -2.81
N ALA A 11 -5.27 -6.99 -1.60
CA ALA A 11 -4.66 -5.67 -1.39
C ALA A 11 -3.18 -5.62 -1.83
N LEU A 12 -2.40 -6.68 -1.56
CA LEU A 12 -1.00 -6.75 -2.02
C LEU A 12 -0.90 -6.96 -3.54
N THR A 13 -1.88 -7.59 -4.17
CA THR A 13 -1.93 -7.72 -5.63
C THR A 13 -2.13 -6.34 -6.28
N ASP A 14 -3.02 -5.52 -5.73
CA ASP A 14 -3.21 -4.13 -6.19
C ASP A 14 -1.93 -3.27 -5.98
N ALA A 15 -1.25 -3.44 -4.84
CA ALA A 15 0.05 -2.78 -4.61
C ALA A 15 1.13 -3.26 -5.62
N LEU A 16 1.15 -4.55 -5.94
CA LEU A 16 2.07 -5.13 -6.91
C LEU A 16 1.83 -4.57 -8.32
N GLU A 17 0.57 -4.47 -8.75
CA GLU A 17 0.22 -3.88 -10.05
C GLU A 17 0.73 -2.43 -10.16
N SER A 18 0.53 -1.62 -9.12
CA SER A 18 1.04 -0.25 -9.08
C SER A 18 2.57 -0.19 -9.12
N LEU A 19 3.25 -1.11 -8.43
CA LEU A 19 4.70 -1.19 -8.44
C LEU A 19 5.24 -1.59 -9.82
N SER A 20 4.61 -2.58 -10.46
CA SER A 20 4.98 -3.00 -11.81
C SER A 20 4.86 -1.84 -12.80
N GLN A 21 3.78 -1.07 -12.76
CA GLN A 21 3.60 0.13 -13.59
C GLN A 21 4.65 1.21 -13.31
N THR A 22 5.01 1.40 -12.03
CA THR A 22 6.07 2.34 -11.63
C THR A 22 7.41 1.94 -12.24
N VAL A 23 7.75 0.64 -12.20
CA VAL A 23 8.98 0.12 -12.80
C VAL A 23 8.97 0.29 -14.32
N GLU A 24 7.87 -0.04 -15.00
CA GLU A 24 7.72 0.17 -16.45
C GLU A 24 7.93 1.64 -16.85
N ARG A 25 7.46 2.59 -16.03
CA ARG A 25 7.68 4.02 -16.25
C ARG A 25 9.14 4.42 -16.02
N LEU A 26 9.80 3.87 -14.99
CA LEU A 26 11.23 4.13 -14.75
C LEU A 26 12.13 3.58 -15.86
N GLU A 27 11.71 2.54 -16.57
CA GLU A 27 12.44 2.02 -17.73
C GLU A 27 12.36 2.94 -18.96
N ASP A 28 11.41 3.89 -19.00
CA ASP A 28 11.34 4.91 -20.03
C ASP A 28 12.28 6.08 -19.70
N GLU A 29 13.48 6.06 -20.29
CA GLU A 29 14.52 7.10 -20.11
C GLU A 29 14.08 8.53 -20.47
N ARG A 30 12.91 8.72 -21.08
CA ARG A 30 12.34 10.04 -21.39
C ARG A 30 11.61 10.67 -20.20
N LEU A 31 11.26 9.88 -19.20
CA LEU A 31 10.55 10.34 -18.01
C LEU A 31 11.53 10.75 -16.91
N ASP A 32 11.10 11.69 -16.07
CA ASP A 32 11.89 12.11 -14.91
C ASP A 32 11.70 11.10 -13.76
N ALA A 33 12.80 10.50 -13.32
CA ALA A 33 12.80 9.56 -12.21
C ALA A 33 12.40 10.24 -10.88
N GLU A 34 12.66 11.52 -10.70
CA GLU A 34 12.25 12.27 -9.50
C GLU A 34 10.73 12.45 -9.46
N GLU A 35 10.11 12.78 -10.59
CA GLU A 35 8.65 12.90 -10.72
C GLU A 35 7.95 11.56 -10.46
N ILE A 36 8.46 10.48 -11.06
CA ILE A 36 7.96 9.12 -10.82
C ILE A 36 8.07 8.71 -9.34
N MET A 37 9.18 9.07 -8.68
CA MET A 37 9.33 8.81 -7.25
C MET A 37 8.33 9.61 -6.39
N LEU A 38 8.07 10.87 -6.73
CA LEU A 38 7.18 11.71 -5.95
C LEU A 38 5.70 11.34 -6.14
N GLU A 39 5.32 10.83 -7.31
CA GLU A 39 3.94 10.51 -7.64
C GLU A 39 3.65 9.00 -7.55
N ASP A 40 4.31 8.20 -8.38
CA ASP A 40 3.98 6.78 -8.55
C ASP A 40 4.41 5.96 -7.33
N LEU A 41 5.61 6.22 -6.79
CA LEU A 41 6.08 5.52 -5.60
C LEU A 41 5.28 5.92 -4.36
N ALA A 42 4.80 7.16 -4.27
CA ALA A 42 3.89 7.59 -3.20
C ALA A 42 2.56 6.80 -3.23
N ASN A 43 2.02 6.53 -4.43
CA ASN A 43 0.85 5.69 -4.59
C ASN A 43 1.10 4.23 -4.17
N VAL A 44 2.29 3.68 -4.47
CA VAL A 44 2.68 2.34 -3.98
C VAL A 44 2.69 2.31 -2.44
N TYR A 45 3.27 3.33 -1.79
CA TYR A 45 3.24 3.41 -0.33
C TYR A 45 1.82 3.49 0.23
N ALA A 46 0.95 4.29 -0.37
CA ALA A 46 -0.45 4.39 0.04
C ALA A 46 -1.16 3.01 -0.01
N LYS A 47 -0.92 2.22 -1.07
CA LYS A 47 -1.48 0.87 -1.21
C LYS A 47 -0.90 -0.14 -0.22
N LEU A 48 0.41 -0.05 0.07
CA LEU A 48 1.04 -0.90 1.08
C LEU A 48 0.52 -0.57 2.49
N ASN A 49 0.37 0.71 2.80
CA ASN A 49 -0.21 1.18 4.05
C ASN A 49 -1.66 0.71 4.18
N PHE A 50 -2.45 0.83 3.11
CA PHE A 50 -3.81 0.30 3.05
C PHE A 50 -3.86 -1.20 3.37
N ALA A 51 -2.99 -2.00 2.76
CA ALA A 51 -2.93 -3.44 3.01
C ALA A 51 -2.63 -3.75 4.48
N VAL A 52 -1.75 -2.98 5.13
CA VAL A 52 -1.40 -3.14 6.55
C VAL A 52 -2.54 -2.71 7.46
N ASN A 53 -3.10 -1.51 7.25
CA ASN A 53 -4.14 -0.91 8.08
C ASN A 53 -5.46 -1.71 8.03
N THR A 54 -5.70 -2.42 6.93
CA THR A 54 -6.92 -3.22 6.72
C THR A 54 -6.71 -4.72 6.94
N ALA A 55 -5.49 -5.17 7.24
CA ALA A 55 -5.15 -6.59 7.33
C ALA A 55 -6.02 -7.39 8.32
N GLU A 56 -6.50 -6.75 9.40
CA GLU A 56 -7.36 -7.40 10.40
C GLU A 56 -8.85 -7.17 10.16
N THR A 57 -9.21 -5.97 9.75
CA THR A 57 -10.61 -5.55 9.56
C THR A 57 -11.16 -6.05 8.23
N GLY A 58 -10.29 -6.40 7.28
CA GLY A 58 -10.65 -6.91 5.97
C GLY A 58 -11.44 -5.88 5.14
N PRO A 59 -12.33 -6.33 4.22
CA PRO A 59 -13.10 -5.43 3.37
C PRO A 59 -14.02 -4.48 4.15
N ALA A 60 -14.39 -4.83 5.38
CA ALA A 60 -15.23 -3.98 6.23
C ALA A 60 -14.56 -2.66 6.59
N ALA A 61 -13.22 -2.58 6.54
CA ALA A 61 -12.47 -1.36 6.83
C ALA A 61 -12.85 -0.20 5.90
N ILE A 62 -13.21 -0.49 4.65
CA ILE A 62 -13.58 0.52 3.64
C ILE A 62 -14.83 1.28 4.07
N ASP A 63 -15.75 0.63 4.76
CA ASP A 63 -17.04 1.21 5.17
C ASP A 63 -16.99 1.84 6.57
N THR A 64 -15.93 1.58 7.35
CA THR A 64 -15.86 1.93 8.77
C THR A 64 -14.75 2.90 9.15
N THR A 65 -13.79 3.12 8.24
CA THR A 65 -12.57 3.89 8.49
C THR A 65 -12.43 5.02 7.49
N ASP A 66 -11.86 6.15 7.91
CA ASP A 66 -11.60 7.29 7.01
C ASP A 66 -10.58 6.88 5.92
N HIS A 67 -10.76 7.39 4.70
CA HIS A 67 -9.89 7.09 3.58
C HIS A 67 -8.44 7.49 3.85
N ASP A 68 -8.24 8.66 4.49
CA ASP A 68 -6.92 9.14 4.85
C ASP A 68 -6.26 8.24 5.91
N GLU A 69 -7.05 7.70 6.84
CA GLU A 69 -6.57 6.76 7.85
C GLU A 69 -6.19 5.41 7.25
N LEU A 70 -6.80 5.02 6.13
CA LEU A 70 -6.49 3.78 5.44
C LEU A 70 -5.13 3.85 4.72
N ILE A 71 -4.77 4.99 4.14
CA ILE A 71 -3.55 5.13 3.32
C ILE A 71 -2.35 5.76 4.05
N GLN A 72 -2.57 6.36 5.22
CA GLN A 72 -1.48 6.93 6.03
C GLN A 72 -0.51 5.86 6.56
N TRP A 73 0.69 6.30 6.93
CA TRP A 73 1.64 5.44 7.64
C TRP A 73 0.97 4.76 8.84
N PRO A 74 1.11 3.42 8.99
CA PRO A 74 0.53 2.71 10.12
C PRO A 74 1.04 3.30 11.44
N GLU A 75 0.14 3.47 12.43
CA GLU A 75 0.51 3.99 13.76
C GLU A 75 1.56 3.12 14.46
N CYS A 76 1.55 1.81 14.17
CA CYS A 76 2.56 0.86 14.61
C CYS A 76 2.87 -0.10 13.46
N MET A 77 4.13 -0.17 13.06
CA MET A 77 4.52 -1.12 12.02
C MET A 77 4.34 -2.55 12.52
N PRO A 78 3.74 -3.46 11.73
CA PRO A 78 3.48 -4.84 12.15
C PRO A 78 4.76 -5.64 12.43
N PHE A 79 5.92 -5.11 12.02
CA PHE A 79 7.26 -5.66 12.22
C PHE A 79 8.05 -4.98 13.35
N ASP A 80 7.56 -3.87 13.91
CA ASP A 80 8.12 -3.22 15.10
C ASP A 80 7.57 -3.91 16.37
N ARG A 81 7.65 -5.23 16.40
CA ARG A 81 7.31 -6.00 17.59
C ARG A 81 8.48 -5.89 18.56
N GLU A 82 8.32 -5.09 19.62
CA GLU A 82 9.12 -5.30 20.82
C GLU A 82 8.98 -6.78 21.22
N ASN A 83 10.10 -7.49 21.34
CA ASN A 83 10.14 -8.88 21.80
C ASN A 83 9.53 -9.02 23.20
#